data_AF-A0A9P9DJX1-F1
#
_entry.id   AF-A0A9P9DJX1-F1
#
_cell.length_a   1.000
_cell.length_b   1.000
_cell.length_c   1.000
_cell.angle_alpha   90.00
_cell.angle_beta   90.00
_cell.angle_gamma   90.00
#
_symmetry.space_group_name_H-M   'P 1'
#
loop_
_entity.id
_entity.type
_entity.pdbx_description
1 polymer ?
#
loop_
_entity_poly.entity_id
_entity_poly.type
_entity_poly.pdbx_seq_one_letter_code
_entity_poly.pdbx_strand_id
1 'polypeptide(L)'
;MDPISLVGLVLTLTGFCGKAVAGVNSLKEAYDDSSLSLTSLAAECATLGAALTVLEGTLSRQSSFKSASDTKSLFGEEGTFTEALHGSIRCCFMTMSELQDEIADIQKHSVSPGSLNARGKVGYVLNENRINQLAGLLRGQSSVLTTLETIMQRDGEDDETAS
;
A
#
# COMPACT_ATOMS: atom_id res chain seq x y z
N MET A 1 17.29 -0.05 -6.16
CA MET A 1 16.61 -1.35 -6.28
C MET A 1 16.54 -1.64 -7.77
N ASP A 2 16.84 -2.86 -8.22
CA ASP A 2 16.64 -3.19 -9.64
C ASP A 2 15.14 -3.30 -9.97
N PRO A 3 14.73 -3.14 -11.23
CA PRO A 3 13.32 -3.12 -11.63
C PRO A 3 12.54 -4.40 -11.26
N ILE A 4 13.21 -5.56 -11.27
CA ILE A 4 12.57 -6.83 -10.94
C ILE A 4 12.27 -6.89 -9.44
N SER A 5 13.24 -6.49 -8.61
CA SER A 5 13.05 -6.35 -7.17
C SER A 5 11.94 -5.35 -6.83
N LEU A 6 11.81 -4.26 -7.60
CA LEU A 6 10.74 -3.28 -7.43
C LEU A 6 9.36 -3.88 -7.69
N VAL A 7 9.19 -4.57 -8.82
CA VAL A 7 7.93 -5.27 -9.18
C VAL A 7 7.57 -6.31 -8.12
N GLY A 8 8.54 -7.12 -7.68
CA GLY A 8 8.32 -8.11 -6.62
C GLY A 8 7.86 -7.49 -5.30
N LEU A 9 8.41 -6.32 -4.94
CA LEU A 9 8.01 -5.59 -3.75
C LEU A 9 6.59 -5.01 -3.87
N VAL A 10 6.24 -4.42 -5.03
CA VAL A 10 4.90 -3.93 -5.32
C VAL A 10 3.86 -5.06 -5.24
N LEU A 11 4.14 -6.21 -5.86
CA LEU A 11 3.29 -7.41 -5.78
C LEU A 11 3.07 -7.87 -4.33
N THR A 12 4.14 -7.93 -3.54
CA THR A 12 4.07 -8.31 -2.13
C THR A 12 3.19 -7.33 -1.34
N LEU A 13 3.36 -6.03 -1.61
CA LEU A 13 2.57 -4.96 -0.99
C LEU A 13 1.09 -5.01 -1.36
N THR A 14 0.76 -5.28 -2.63
CA THR A 14 -0.63 -5.49 -3.07
C THR A 14 -1.27 -6.65 -2.28
N GLY A 15 -0.53 -7.76 -2.12
CA GLY A 15 -0.96 -8.87 -1.28
C GLY A 15 -1.14 -8.49 0.19
N PHE A 16 -0.27 -7.62 0.72
CA PHE A 16 -0.38 -7.10 2.09
C PHE A 16 -1.62 -6.23 2.27
N CYS A 17 -1.97 -5.42 1.27
CA CYS A 17 -3.18 -4.61 1.29
C CYS A 17 -4.44 -5.50 1.36
N GLY A 18 -4.50 -6.55 0.55
CA GLY A 18 -5.60 -7.52 0.60
C GLY A 18 -5.74 -8.20 1.96
N LYS A 19 -4.63 -8.65 2.55
CA LYS A 19 -4.62 -9.25 3.90
C LYS A 19 -5.07 -8.24 4.98
N ALA A 20 -4.60 -7.00 4.90
CA ALA A 20 -4.98 -5.96 5.84
C ALA A 20 -6.49 -5.63 5.74
N VAL A 21 -7.03 -5.48 4.52
CA VAL A 21 -8.47 -5.27 4.32
C VAL A 21 -9.29 -6.41 4.92
N ALA A 22 -8.89 -7.67 4.69
CA ALA A 22 -9.55 -8.82 5.29
C ALA A 22 -9.48 -8.78 6.83
N GLY A 23 -8.30 -8.52 7.40
CA GLY A 23 -8.10 -8.44 8.84
C GLY A 23 -8.92 -7.32 9.50
N VAL A 24 -8.95 -6.14 8.89
CA VAL A 24 -9.75 -5.00 9.35
C VAL A 24 -11.24 -5.28 9.27
N ASN A 25 -11.71 -5.92 8.19
CA ASN A 25 -13.12 -6.31 8.08
C ASN A 25 -13.51 -7.33 9.15
N SER A 26 -12.66 -8.32 9.44
CA SER A 26 -12.89 -9.24 10.56
C SER A 26 -12.93 -8.53 11.92
N LEU A 27 -12.12 -7.49 12.12
CA LEU A 27 -12.18 -6.66 13.34
C LEU A 27 -13.48 -5.85 13.41
N LYS A 28 -13.97 -5.32 12.28
CA LYS A 28 -15.25 -4.59 12.21
C LYS A 28 -16.41 -5.49 12.60
N GLU A 29 -16.48 -6.69 12.03
CA GLU A 29 -17.51 -7.69 12.35
C GLU A 29 -17.48 -8.05 13.84
N ALA A 30 -16.28 -8.18 14.42
CA ALA A 30 -16.12 -8.54 15.83
C ALA A 30 -16.45 -7.42 16.83
N TYR A 31 -16.56 -6.18 16.36
CA TYR A 31 -16.80 -5.03 17.21
C TYR A 31 -18.27 -4.70 17.43
N ASP A 32 -19.17 -5.19 16.56
CA ASP A 32 -20.63 -4.92 16.52
C ASP A 32 -21.01 -3.43 16.32
N ASP A 33 -20.10 -2.52 16.68
CA ASP A 33 -20.14 -1.09 16.43
C ASP A 33 -19.27 -0.79 15.21
N SER A 34 -19.85 -0.14 14.20
CA SER A 34 -19.13 0.25 12.99
C SER A 34 -18.14 1.37 13.32
N SER A 35 -16.97 1.03 13.85
CA SER A 35 -15.92 2.03 14.08
C SER A 35 -15.58 2.69 12.74
N LEU A 36 -15.86 4.00 12.67
CA LEU A 36 -15.55 4.82 11.50
C LEU A 36 -14.05 4.74 11.16
N SER A 37 -13.20 4.61 12.19
CA SER A 37 -11.75 4.41 12.04
C SER A 37 -11.38 3.11 11.33
N LEU A 38 -12.00 1.98 11.69
CA LEU A 38 -11.76 0.71 10.99
C LEU A 38 -12.30 0.75 9.55
N THR A 39 -13.44 1.40 9.33
CA THR A 39 -13.99 1.58 7.98
C THR A 39 -13.09 2.45 7.11
N SER A 40 -12.60 3.57 7.66
CA SER A 40 -11.64 4.42 6.99
C SER A 40 -10.35 3.65 6.68
N LEU A 41 -9.81 2.89 7.64
CA LEU A 41 -8.58 2.12 7.45
C LEU A 41 -8.74 1.07 6.34
N ALA A 42 -9.85 0.34 6.32
CA ALA A 42 -10.13 -0.63 5.24
C ALA A 42 -10.17 0.06 3.87
N ALA A 43 -10.78 1.26 3.79
CA ALA A 43 -10.80 2.05 2.57
C ALA A 43 -9.39 2.50 2.15
N GLU A 44 -8.57 3.02 3.07
CA GLU A 44 -7.20 3.42 2.75
C GLU A 44 -6.33 2.26 2.26
N CYS A 45 -6.45 1.07 2.88
CA CYS A 45 -5.75 -0.13 2.43
C CYS A 45 -6.22 -0.56 1.02
N ALA A 46 -7.52 -0.46 0.73
CA ALA A 46 -8.07 -0.78 -0.59
C ALA A 46 -7.61 0.23 -1.65
N THR A 47 -7.61 1.52 -1.34
CA THR A 47 -7.10 2.58 -2.22
C THR A 47 -5.61 2.41 -2.50
N LEU A 48 -4.81 2.11 -1.48
CA LEU A 48 -3.39 1.83 -1.67
C LEU A 48 -3.18 0.59 -2.54
N GLY A 49 -3.93 -0.49 -2.29
CA GLY A 49 -3.88 -1.70 -3.10
C GLY A 49 -4.22 -1.42 -4.57
N ALA A 50 -5.22 -0.59 -4.85
CA ALA A 50 -5.59 -0.20 -6.20
C ALA A 50 -4.47 0.60 -6.90
N ALA A 51 -3.86 1.58 -6.22
CA ALA A 51 -2.70 2.30 -6.74
C ALA A 51 -1.56 1.34 -7.07
N LEU A 52 -1.20 0.46 -6.14
CA LEU A 52 -0.15 -0.53 -6.35
C LEU A 52 -0.44 -1.49 -7.53
N THR A 53 -1.70 -1.88 -7.77
CA THR A 53 -2.08 -2.67 -8.95
C THR A 53 -1.91 -1.89 -10.25
N VAL A 54 -2.24 -0.59 -10.27
CA VAL A 54 -1.99 0.26 -11.44
C VAL A 54 -0.49 0.37 -11.68
N LEU A 55 0.28 0.65 -10.64
CA LEU A 55 1.74 0.72 -10.69
C LEU A 55 2.36 -0.60 -11.18
N GLU A 56 1.90 -1.74 -10.68
CA GLU A 56 2.30 -3.07 -11.15
C GLU A 56 2.04 -3.22 -12.66
N GLY A 57 0.87 -2.80 -13.13
CA GLY A 57 0.52 -2.83 -14.54
C GLY A 57 1.46 -1.97 -15.40
N THR A 58 1.76 -0.75 -14.93
CA THR A 58 2.70 0.17 -15.60
C THR A 58 4.10 -0.41 -15.66
N LEU A 59 4.63 -0.87 -14.52
CA LEU A 59 5.97 -1.48 -14.43
C LEU A 59 6.07 -2.76 -15.26
N SER A 60 5.02 -3.60 -15.28
CA SER A 60 4.99 -4.85 -16.03
C SER A 60 4.92 -4.60 -17.54
N ARG A 61 4.13 -3.62 -18.00
CA ARG A 61 4.09 -3.23 -19.43
C ARG A 61 5.43 -2.68 -19.90
N GLN A 62 6.07 -1.85 -19.08
CA GLN A 62 7.38 -1.25 -19.37
C GLN A 62 8.55 -2.25 -19.20
N SER A 63 8.39 -3.35 -18.46
CA SER A 63 9.39 -4.42 -18.34
C SER A 63 9.63 -5.23 -19.62
N SER A 64 8.89 -4.94 -20.71
CA SER A 64 9.23 -5.41 -22.06
C SER A 64 10.51 -4.78 -22.62
N PHE A 65 11.10 -3.80 -21.91
CA PHE A 65 12.42 -3.23 -22.22
C PHE A 65 13.54 -4.24 -21.95
N LYS A 66 13.95 -4.94 -23.01
CA LYS A 66 15.05 -5.92 -23.08
C LYS A 66 16.44 -5.36 -22.79
N SER A 67 16.60 -4.06 -22.53
CA SER A 67 17.92 -3.43 -22.37
C SER A 67 17.95 -2.48 -21.19
N ALA A 68 19.00 -2.59 -20.36
CA ALA A 68 19.30 -1.67 -19.27
C ALA A 68 19.53 -0.21 -19.74
N SER A 69 19.67 0.02 -21.04
CA SER A 69 19.72 1.36 -21.65
C SER A 69 18.39 2.10 -21.61
N ASP A 70 17.28 1.37 -21.66
CA ASP A 70 15.96 1.97 -21.84
C ASP A 70 15.28 2.22 -20.49
N THR A 71 15.65 1.44 -19.49
CA THR A 71 15.40 1.77 -18.08
C THR A 71 16.07 3.10 -17.70
N LYS A 72 17.14 3.49 -18.40
CA LYS A 72 17.82 4.78 -18.22
C LYS A 72 17.06 5.96 -18.84
N SER A 73 16.13 5.75 -19.78
CA SER A 73 15.28 6.83 -20.31
C SER A 73 14.04 7.05 -19.45
N LEU A 74 13.44 5.99 -18.88
CA LEU A 74 12.34 6.10 -17.92
C LEU A 74 12.77 6.65 -16.54
N PHE A 75 14.00 6.34 -16.12
CA PHE A 75 14.55 6.82 -14.86
C PHE A 75 15.54 7.99 -14.99
N GLY A 76 15.81 8.42 -16.23
CA GLY A 76 16.63 9.58 -16.59
C GLY A 76 17.97 9.68 -15.86
N GLU A 77 18.66 10.81 -16.03
CA GLU A 77 19.65 11.28 -15.04
C GLU A 77 18.97 11.83 -13.76
N GLU A 78 17.64 11.75 -13.67
CA GLU A 78 16.82 12.21 -12.56
C GLU A 78 16.74 11.16 -11.44
N GLY A 79 17.81 11.03 -10.67
CA GLY A 79 17.82 10.24 -9.44
C GLY A 79 16.62 10.52 -8.52
N THR A 80 16.05 11.73 -8.59
CA THR A 80 14.93 12.20 -7.77
C THR A 80 13.63 11.42 -7.95
N PHE A 81 13.21 11.06 -9.17
CA PHE A 81 11.96 10.33 -9.38
C PHE A 81 12.06 8.88 -8.88
N THR A 82 13.13 8.20 -9.30
CA THR A 82 13.43 6.82 -8.90
C THR A 82 13.57 6.70 -7.38
N GLU A 83 14.26 7.65 -6.76
CA GLU A 83 14.42 7.71 -5.31
C GLU A 83 13.09 7.99 -4.60
N ALA A 84 12.24 8.87 -5.14
CA ALA A 84 10.91 9.13 -4.60
C ALA A 84 10.01 7.89 -4.67
N LEU A 85 10.01 7.17 -5.79
CA LEU A 85 9.26 5.92 -5.96
C LEU A 85 9.75 4.83 -5.00
N HIS A 86 11.07 4.61 -4.94
CA HIS A 86 11.66 3.67 -3.99
C HIS A 86 11.36 4.05 -2.53
N GLY A 87 11.47 5.32 -2.19
CA GLY A 87 11.17 5.85 -0.86
C GLY A 87 9.71 5.64 -0.48
N SER A 88 8.79 5.93 -1.40
CA SER A 88 7.36 5.74 -1.18
C SER A 88 6.99 4.27 -1.01
N ILE A 89 7.46 3.38 -1.89
CA ILE A 89 7.21 1.94 -1.79
C ILE A 89 7.77 1.36 -0.50
N ARG A 90 8.98 1.78 -0.08
CA ARG A 90 9.55 1.37 1.20
C ARG A 90 8.72 1.85 2.39
N CYS A 91 8.22 3.08 2.34
CA CYS A 91 7.34 3.63 3.37
C CYS A 91 6.02 2.86 3.45
N CYS A 92 5.40 2.54 2.30
CA CYS A 92 4.23 1.65 2.23
C CYS A 92 4.52 0.30 2.88
N PHE A 93 5.67 -0.30 2.58
CA PHE A 93 6.04 -1.61 3.12
C PHE A 93 6.15 -1.57 4.65
N MET A 94 6.86 -0.59 5.20
CA MET A 94 7.00 -0.44 6.64
C MET A 94 5.64 -0.19 7.31
N THR A 95 4.84 0.74 6.78
CA THR A 95 3.53 1.09 7.33
C THR A 95 2.56 -0.09 7.29
N MET A 96 2.55 -0.85 6.20
CA MET A 96 1.71 -2.04 6.05
C MET A 96 2.16 -3.19 6.95
N SER A 97 3.46 -3.38 7.16
CA SER A 97 3.98 -4.37 8.10
C SER A 97 3.56 -4.03 9.53
N GLU A 98 3.75 -2.78 9.96
CA GLU A 98 3.31 -2.31 11.28
C GLU A 98 1.79 -2.46 11.46
N LEU A 99 1.01 -2.15 10.42
CA LEU A 99 -0.43 -2.33 10.45
C LEU A 99 -0.84 -3.80 10.60
N GLN A 100 -0.19 -4.71 9.89
CA GLN A 100 -0.47 -6.14 10.01
C GLN A 100 -0.14 -6.67 11.40
N ASP A 101 0.96 -6.21 12.00
CA ASP A 101 1.34 -6.58 13.36
C ASP A 101 0.30 -6.10 14.38
N GLU A 102 -0.19 -4.86 14.25
CA GLU A 102 -1.26 -4.31 15.10
C GLU A 102 -2.58 -5.08 14.95
N ILE A 103 -3.02 -5.35 13.72
CA ILE A 103 -4.24 -6.14 13.46
C ILE A 103 -4.07 -7.53 14.07
N ALA A 104 -2.93 -8.19 13.84
CA ALA A 104 -2.68 -9.51 14.38
C ALA A 104 -2.69 -9.51 15.92
N ASP A 105 -2.10 -8.49 16.56
CA ASP A 105 -2.08 -8.41 18.02
C ASP A 105 -3.48 -8.24 18.62
N ILE A 106 -4.32 -7.38 18.01
CA ILE A 106 -5.73 -7.24 18.42
C ILE A 106 -6.49 -8.56 18.22
N GLN A 107 -6.24 -9.26 17.11
CA GLN A 107 -6.88 -10.54 16.79
C GLN A 107 -6.42 -11.69 17.71
N LYS A 108 -5.22 -11.66 18.30
CA LYS A 108 -4.79 -12.67 19.30
C LYS A 108 -5.69 -12.73 20.52
N HIS A 109 -6.46 -11.67 20.78
CA HIS A 109 -7.41 -11.61 21.87
C HIS A 109 -8.85 -11.95 21.44
N SER A 110 -9.01 -12.55 20.26
CA SER A 110 -10.27 -13.11 19.79
C SER A 110 -10.62 -14.40 20.54
N VAL A 111 -11.85 -14.53 21.01
CA VAL A 111 -12.34 -15.76 21.70
C VAL A 111 -13.03 -16.71 20.72
N SER A 112 -13.53 -16.18 19.61
CA SER A 112 -14.15 -16.93 18.51
C SER A 112 -13.92 -16.15 17.21
N PRO A 113 -13.87 -16.79 16.02
CA PRO A 113 -13.91 -16.07 14.76
C PRO A 113 -15.07 -15.06 14.76
N GLY A 114 -14.78 -13.78 14.53
CA GLY A 114 -15.78 -12.72 14.58
C GLY A 114 -16.23 -12.28 15.99
N SER A 115 -15.53 -12.64 17.07
CA SER A 115 -15.80 -12.06 18.40
C SER A 115 -14.54 -11.76 19.22
N LEU A 116 -14.37 -10.49 19.59
CA LEU A 116 -13.32 -10.04 20.49
C LEU A 116 -13.79 -10.16 21.94
N ASN A 117 -12.95 -10.68 22.84
CA ASN A 117 -13.22 -10.47 24.28
C ASN A 117 -13.03 -9.00 24.67
N ALA A 118 -13.46 -8.64 25.87
CA ALA A 118 -13.27 -7.31 26.44
C ALA A 118 -11.80 -6.85 26.40
N ARG A 119 -10.83 -7.76 26.45
CA ARG A 119 -9.39 -7.45 26.36
C ARG A 119 -8.97 -7.05 24.94
N GLY A 120 -9.48 -7.73 23.91
CA GLY A 120 -9.31 -7.32 22.52
C GLY A 120 -10.01 -6.00 22.23
N LYS A 121 -11.14 -5.75 22.89
CA LYS A 121 -11.81 -4.45 22.79
C LYS A 121 -10.97 -3.33 23.41
N VAL A 122 -10.48 -3.53 24.63
CA VAL A 122 -9.58 -2.56 25.29
C VAL A 122 -8.29 -2.36 24.49
N GLY A 123 -7.70 -3.43 23.92
CA GLY A 123 -6.51 -3.34 23.08
C GLY A 123 -6.71 -2.43 21.86
N TYR A 124 -7.83 -2.56 21.15
CA TYR A 124 -8.13 -1.66 20.03
C TYR A 124 -8.39 -0.22 20.47
N VAL A 125 -9.14 0.02 21.56
CA VAL A 125 -9.36 1.40 22.07
C VAL A 125 -8.04 2.06 22.47
N LEU A 126 -7.10 1.31 23.04
CA LEU A 126 -5.76 1.81 23.37
C LEU A 126 -4.93 2.10 22.10
N ASN A 127 -5.12 1.32 21.05
CA ASN A 127 -4.37 1.43 19.79
C ASN A 127 -5.10 2.25 18.72
N GLU A 128 -6.29 2.79 18.99
CA GLU A 128 -7.11 3.52 18.01
C GLU A 128 -6.36 4.72 17.41
N ASN A 129 -5.64 5.46 18.25
CA ASN A 129 -4.78 6.55 17.80
C ASN A 129 -3.67 6.07 16.86
N ARG A 130 -3.08 4.90 17.15
CA ARG A 130 -2.02 4.32 16.32
C ARG A 130 -2.58 3.86 14.98
N ILE A 131 -3.75 3.22 14.97
CA ILE A 131 -4.47 2.82 13.77
C ILE A 131 -4.80 4.04 12.90
N ASN A 132 -5.29 5.12 13.50
CA ASN A 132 -5.58 6.36 12.77
C ASN A 132 -4.31 7.02 12.21
N GLN A 133 -3.18 6.97 12.94
CA GLN A 133 -1.89 7.43 12.42
C GLN A 133 -1.43 6.60 11.22
N LEU A 134 -1.51 5.27 11.30
CA LEU A 134 -1.18 4.38 10.20
C LEU A 134 -2.09 4.64 8.99
N ALA A 135 -3.40 4.82 9.20
CA ALA A 135 -4.34 5.19 8.14
C ALA A 135 -3.95 6.52 7.47
N GLY A 136 -3.54 7.52 8.26
CA GLY A 136 -3.05 8.81 7.74
C GLY A 136 -1.77 8.67 6.91
N LEU A 137 -0.84 7.82 7.33
CA LEU A 137 0.38 7.51 6.56
C LEU A 137 0.05 6.80 5.25
N LEU A 138 -0.83 5.80 5.27
CA LEU A 138 -1.27 5.09 4.06
C LEU A 138 -1.95 6.05 3.08
N ARG A 139 -2.83 6.93 3.55
CA ARG A 139 -3.46 7.97 2.71
C ARG A 139 -2.43 8.87 2.05
N GLY A 140 -1.45 9.35 2.83
CA GLY A 140 -0.37 10.18 2.32
C GLY A 140 0.43 9.47 1.23
N GLN A 141 0.76 8.19 1.45
CA GLN A 141 1.48 7.39 0.45
C GLN A 141 0.65 7.10 -0.79
N SER A 142 -0.64 6.79 -0.67
CA SER A 142 -1.53 6.63 -1.83
C SER A 142 -1.53 7.88 -2.71
N SER A 143 -1.59 9.08 -2.11
CA SER A 143 -1.52 10.34 -2.86
C SER A 143 -0.18 10.53 -3.58
N VAL A 144 0.93 10.14 -2.94
CA VAL A 144 2.27 10.21 -3.56
C VAL A 144 2.35 9.23 -4.73
N LEU A 145 1.93 7.98 -4.55
CA LEU A 145 1.95 6.96 -5.61
C LEU A 145 1.10 7.38 -6.80
N THR A 146 -0.13 7.88 -6.60
CA THR A 146 -0.97 8.39 -7.69
C THR A 146 -0.31 9.56 -8.43
N THR A 147 0.42 10.43 -7.73
CA THR A 147 1.16 11.52 -8.37
C THR A 147 2.32 10.99 -9.22
N LEU A 148 3.09 10.04 -8.69
CA LEU A 148 4.18 9.40 -9.41
C LEU A 148 3.68 8.62 -10.63
N GLU A 149 2.56 7.91 -10.51
CA GLU A 149 1.88 7.24 -11.62
C GLU A 149 1.46 8.21 -12.72
N THR A 150 0.89 9.37 -12.36
CA THR A 150 0.49 10.40 -13.32
C THR A 150 1.70 10.93 -14.10
N ILE A 151 2.84 11.10 -13.44
CA ILE A 151 4.09 11.52 -14.09
C ILE A 151 4.56 10.43 -15.06
N MET A 152 4.60 9.16 -14.63
CA MET A 152 5.00 8.03 -15.47
C MET A 152 4.13 7.85 -16.72
N GLN A 153 2.82 8.13 -16.61
CA GLN A 153 1.89 8.02 -17.73
C GLN A 153 2.10 9.15 -18.75
N ARG A 154 2.37 10.38 -18.31
CA ARG A 154 2.62 11.52 -19.20
C ARG A 154 3.91 11.36 -19.99
N ASP A 155 4.97 10.90 -19.34
CA ASP A 155 6.25 10.65 -20.03
C ASP A 155 6.14 9.52 -21.07
N GLY A 156 5.17 8.61 -20.92
CA GLY A 156 4.89 7.55 -21.89
C GLY A 156 4.14 8.02 -23.15
N GLU A 157 3.32 9.07 -23.05
CA GLU A 157 2.53 9.60 -24.18
C GLU A 157 3.36 10.48 -25.12
N ASP A 158 4.38 11.16 -24.60
CA ASP A 158 5.26 12.03 -25.40
C ASP A 158 6.16 11.24 -26.37
N ASP A 159 6.44 9.95 -26.10
CA ASP A 159 7.27 9.08 -26.95
C ASP A 159 6.48 8.48 -28.14
N GLU A 160 5.15 8.33 -28.00
CA GLU A 160 4.27 7.76 -29.05
C GLU A 160 3.93 8.76 -30.17
N THR A 161 4.09 10.07 -29.95
CA THR A 161 3.81 11.11 -30.96
C THR A 161 5.03 11.49 -31.81
N ALA A 162 6.21 10.94 -31.49
CA ALA A 162 7.48 11.21 -32.17
C ALA A 162 7.90 10.12 -33.18
N SER A 163 7.10 9.06 -33.38
CA SER A 163 7.34 7.99 -34.37
C SER A 163 6.49 8.09 -35.62
#